data_AF-E3DMI5-F1
#
_entry.id   AF-E3DMI5-F1
#
_cell.length_a   1.000
_cell.length_b   1.000
_cell.length_c   1.000
_cell.angle_alpha   90.00
_cell.angle_beta   90.00
_cell.angle_gamma   90.00
#
_symmetry.space_group_name_H-M   'P 1'
#
loop_
_entity.id
_entity.type
_entity.pdbx_description
1 polymer ?
#
loop_
_entity_poly.entity_id
_entity_poly.type
_entity_poly.pdbx_seq_one_letter_code
_entity_poly.pdbx_strand_id
1 'polypeptide(L)'
;MEMIGVSASATKAGKTTLISLMLADSCPKTAVIKTSVNNELEQYKVINDPKIINKEGTDTARVVEHGADKVILLESPAAELPSAYQLARNLLDDDIERLFIEGNTIINFLNPDLLFYLEKKDEKEKESAKMVKNRANIKINTNALLSAGKIKNLPFIIQPEKMTCYQAHLLAELLKKSVSEIGKIVKEQDVEIVKCKLGIF
;
A
#
# COMPACT_ATOMS: atom_id res chain seq x y z
N MET A 1 4.25 -14.24 -3.94
CA MET A 1 4.10 -13.15 -2.98
C MET A 1 3.43 -11.97 -3.67
N GLU A 2 2.31 -11.52 -3.12
CA GLU A 2 1.55 -10.36 -3.59
C GLU A 2 2.26 -9.06 -3.16
N MET A 3 2.32 -8.06 -4.03
CA MET A 3 2.92 -6.76 -3.72
C MET A 3 1.86 -5.66 -3.80
N ILE A 4 1.65 -4.96 -2.68
CA ILE A 4 0.67 -3.88 -2.57
C ILE A 4 1.41 -2.57 -2.30
N GLY A 5 1.26 -1.61 -3.20
CA GLY A 5 1.84 -0.27 -3.04
C GLY A 5 0.85 0.67 -2.36
N VAL A 6 1.32 1.48 -1.41
CA VAL A 6 0.52 2.56 -0.81
C VAL A 6 1.29 3.87 -0.91
N SER A 7 0.71 4.80 -1.65
CA SER A 7 1.23 6.14 -1.92
C SER A 7 0.22 7.21 -1.48
N ALA A 8 0.65 8.46 -1.40
CA ALA A 8 -0.24 9.56 -1.05
C ALA A 8 0.19 10.91 -1.61
N SER A 9 -0.76 11.82 -1.78
CA SER A 9 -0.49 13.19 -2.24
C SER A 9 0.41 13.98 -1.28
N ALA A 10 0.31 13.71 0.02
CA ALA A 10 1.00 14.46 1.06
C ALA A 10 1.45 13.58 2.25
N THR A 11 2.24 14.20 3.15
CA THR A 11 2.58 13.62 4.45
C THR A 11 1.35 13.52 5.34
N LYS A 12 1.31 12.54 6.25
CA LYS A 12 0.18 12.32 7.18
C LYS A 12 -1.19 12.14 6.48
N ALA A 13 -1.20 11.71 5.22
CA ALA A 13 -2.42 11.39 4.48
C ALA A 13 -3.04 10.03 4.86
N GLY A 14 -2.49 9.33 5.86
CA GLY A 14 -3.08 8.08 6.39
C GLY A 14 -2.59 6.78 5.74
N LYS A 15 -1.42 6.76 5.07
CA LYS A 15 -0.88 5.55 4.43
C LYS A 15 -0.72 4.39 5.42
N THR A 16 -0.01 4.64 6.52
CA THR A 16 0.14 3.70 7.62
C THR A 16 -1.21 3.22 8.15
N THR A 17 -2.18 4.15 8.29
CA THR A 17 -3.53 3.83 8.76
C THR A 17 -4.25 2.88 7.80
N LEU A 18 -4.18 3.13 6.49
CA LEU A 18 -4.79 2.24 5.50
C LEU A 18 -4.17 0.84 5.57
N ILE A 19 -2.84 0.74 5.60
CA ILE A 19 -2.13 -0.54 5.74
C ILE A 19 -2.55 -1.25 7.02
N SER A 20 -2.56 -0.54 8.15
CA SER A 20 -2.95 -1.11 9.46
C SER A 20 -4.37 -1.68 9.45
N LEU A 21 -5.31 -1.00 8.78
CA LEU A 21 -6.69 -1.48 8.64
C LEU A 21 -6.83 -2.70 7.72
N MET A 22 -5.96 -2.81 6.71
CA MET A 22 -5.88 -3.98 5.81
C MET A 22 -5.22 -5.19 6.51
N LEU A 23 -4.25 -4.93 7.39
CA LEU A 23 -3.56 -5.97 8.16
C LEU A 23 -4.44 -6.60 9.24
N ALA A 24 -5.30 -5.81 9.88
CA ALA A 24 -6.19 -6.32 10.92
C ALA A 24 -6.97 -7.53 10.40
N ASP A 25 -6.95 -8.65 11.12
CA ASP A 25 -7.64 -9.90 10.75
C ASP A 25 -7.24 -10.47 9.36
N SER A 26 -6.08 -10.08 8.81
CA SER A 26 -5.53 -10.65 7.58
C SER A 26 -5.00 -12.05 7.82
N CYS A 27 -5.29 -12.99 6.92
CA CYS A 27 -4.77 -14.36 7.01
C CYS A 27 -3.35 -14.53 6.46
N PRO A 28 -2.96 -13.92 5.33
CA PRO A 28 -1.64 -14.16 4.74
C PRO A 28 -0.51 -13.63 5.60
N LYS A 29 0.61 -14.37 5.65
CA LYS A 29 1.81 -13.89 6.32
C LYS A 29 2.35 -12.66 5.60
N THR A 30 2.39 -11.53 6.32
CA THR A 30 2.52 -10.21 5.71
C THR A 30 3.73 -9.44 6.20
N ALA A 31 4.51 -8.94 5.26
CA ALA A 31 5.58 -7.99 5.51
C ALA A 31 5.19 -6.55 5.13
N VAL A 32 5.79 -5.57 5.80
CA VAL A 32 5.68 -4.14 5.48
C VAL A 32 7.08 -3.54 5.32
N ILE A 33 7.37 -2.97 4.16
CA ILE A 33 8.54 -2.11 3.96
C ILE A 33 8.05 -0.66 3.92
N LYS A 34 8.42 0.11 4.94
CA LYS A 34 8.17 1.55 4.99
C LYS A 34 9.40 2.29 4.50
N THR A 35 9.23 3.20 3.54
CA THR A 35 10.35 3.97 2.98
C THR A 35 10.31 5.43 3.44
N SER A 36 11.49 5.97 3.74
CA SER A 36 11.73 7.37 4.03
C SER A 36 12.89 7.86 3.17
N VAL A 37 12.63 8.85 2.31
CA VAL A 37 13.67 9.42 1.46
C VAL A 37 14.33 10.58 2.21
N ASN A 38 15.64 10.45 2.43
CA ASN A 38 16.48 11.50 3.00
C ASN A 38 17.77 11.62 2.19
N ASN A 39 17.89 12.69 1.39
CA ASN A 39 19.05 12.95 0.54
C ASN A 39 20.26 13.52 1.30
N GLU A 40 20.12 13.82 2.59
CA GLU A 40 21.23 14.25 3.45
C GLU A 40 22.03 13.06 4.02
N LEU A 41 21.52 11.83 3.85
CA LEU A 41 22.24 10.63 4.25
C LEU A 41 23.39 10.34 3.29
N GLU A 42 24.55 9.97 3.85
CA GLU A 42 25.69 9.49 3.06
C GLU A 42 25.50 8.06 2.53
N GLN A 43 24.62 7.28 3.17
CA GLN A 43 24.30 5.90 2.80
C GLN A 43 22.88 5.53 3.26
N TYR A 44 22.26 4.58 2.55
CA TYR A 44 20.99 4.00 2.99
C TYR A 44 21.11 3.20 4.30
N LYS A 45 19.99 3.06 5.00
CA LYS A 45 19.81 2.24 6.20
C LYS A 45 18.64 1.30 6.00
N VAL A 46 18.89 0.01 6.19
CA VAL A 46 17.85 -1.03 6.23
C VAL A 46 17.71 -1.47 7.68
N ILE A 47 16.61 -1.07 8.31
CA ILE A 47 16.41 -1.23 9.75
C ILE A 47 15.34 -2.29 9.98
N ASN A 48 15.72 -3.35 10.70
CA ASN A 48 14.82 -4.41 11.16
C ASN A 48 15.00 -4.73 12.66
N ASP A 49 15.76 -3.90 13.40
CA ASP A 49 15.93 -4.04 14.85
C ASP A 49 14.58 -3.80 15.56
N PRO A 50 14.04 -4.79 16.30
CA PRO A 50 12.78 -4.67 17.03
C PRO A 50 12.73 -3.45 17.96
N LYS A 51 13.85 -3.01 18.54
CA LYS A 51 13.89 -1.84 19.43
C LYS A 51 13.56 -0.54 18.69
N ILE A 52 13.93 -0.43 17.42
CA ILE A 52 13.64 0.73 16.58
C ILE A 52 12.25 0.58 15.95
N ILE A 53 11.95 -0.61 15.42
CA ILE A 53 10.68 -0.91 14.75
C ILE A 53 9.49 -0.77 15.70
N ASN A 54 9.59 -1.30 16.92
CA ASN A 54 8.51 -1.32 17.91
C ASN A 54 8.51 -0.09 18.82
N LYS A 55 9.23 0.99 18.44
CA LYS A 55 9.24 2.22 19.23
C LYS A 55 7.83 2.82 19.27
N GLU A 56 7.28 2.96 20.48
CA GLU A 56 5.93 3.47 20.70
C GLU A 56 5.68 4.82 20.01
N GLY A 57 4.49 4.99 19.45
CA GLY A 57 4.07 6.21 18.75
C GLY A 57 4.63 6.36 17.32
N THR A 58 5.41 5.39 16.83
CA THR A 58 5.90 5.39 15.44
C THR A 58 4.94 4.66 14.50
N ASP A 59 5.05 4.98 13.20
CA ASP A 59 4.28 4.30 12.15
C ASP A 59 4.64 2.80 12.06
N THR A 60 5.90 2.43 12.28
CA THR A 60 6.35 1.03 12.23
C THR A 60 5.79 0.22 13.38
N ALA A 61 5.74 0.77 14.60
CA ALA A 61 5.12 0.10 15.74
C ALA A 61 3.63 -0.15 15.49
N ARG A 62 2.93 0.86 14.91
CA ARG A 62 1.51 0.72 14.58
C ARG A 62 1.23 -0.45 13.64
N VAL A 63 2.02 -0.65 12.57
CA VAL A 63 1.77 -1.77 11.65
C VAL A 63 2.10 -3.13 12.28
N VAL A 64 3.09 -3.21 13.19
CA VAL A 64 3.35 -4.42 13.99
C VAL A 64 2.15 -4.74 14.88
N GLU A 65 1.63 -3.75 15.61
CA GLU A 65 0.47 -3.90 16.49
C GLU A 65 -0.79 -4.40 15.75
N HIS A 66 -0.91 -4.09 14.47
CA HIS A 66 -2.04 -4.51 13.62
C HIS A 66 -1.82 -5.84 12.89
N GLY A 67 -0.72 -6.54 13.18
CA GLY A 67 -0.50 -7.92 12.74
C GLY A 67 0.49 -8.09 11.57
N ALA A 68 1.35 -7.12 11.29
CA ALA A 68 2.46 -7.37 10.37
C ALA A 68 3.48 -8.36 10.98
N ASP A 69 3.77 -9.45 10.28
CA ASP A 69 4.74 -10.47 10.69
C ASP A 69 6.19 -9.96 10.61
N LYS A 70 6.47 -9.11 9.61
CA LYS A 70 7.80 -8.53 9.39
C LYS A 70 7.68 -7.07 9.01
N VAL A 71 8.44 -6.20 9.67
CA VAL A 71 8.49 -4.77 9.33
C VAL A 71 9.92 -4.33 9.15
N ILE A 72 10.17 -3.65 8.04
CA ILE A 72 11.47 -3.06 7.71
C ILE A 72 11.27 -1.57 7.44
N LEU A 73 12.08 -0.75 8.12
CA LEU A 73 12.19 0.67 7.82
C LEU A 73 13.40 0.89 6.91
N LEU A 74 13.14 1.46 5.74
CA LEU A 74 14.14 1.79 4.74
C LEU A 74 14.34 3.31 4.68
N GLU A 75 15.47 3.80 5.18
CA GLU A 75 15.85 5.21 5.04
C GLU A 75 16.94 5.33 3.99
N SER A 76 16.75 6.14 2.96
CA SER A 76 17.71 6.17 1.83
C SER A 76 17.68 7.51 1.10
N PRO A 77 18.82 7.97 0.56
CA PRO A 77 18.79 8.91 -0.56
C PRO A 77 17.96 8.34 -1.72
N ALA A 78 17.31 9.21 -2.50
CA ALA A 78 16.43 8.77 -3.58
C ALA A 78 17.13 7.90 -4.63
N ALA A 79 18.41 8.19 -4.91
CA ALA A 79 19.22 7.48 -5.91
C ALA A 79 19.59 6.06 -5.48
N GLU A 80 19.71 5.81 -4.18
CA GLU A 80 20.10 4.50 -3.61
C GLU A 80 18.91 3.60 -3.28
N LEU A 81 17.70 4.14 -3.35
CA LEU A 81 16.47 3.48 -2.93
C LEU A 81 16.22 2.11 -3.62
N PRO A 82 16.52 1.91 -4.93
CA PRO A 82 16.42 0.60 -5.56
C PRO A 82 17.37 -0.44 -4.94
N SER A 83 18.63 -0.07 -4.68
CA SER A 83 19.63 -0.96 -4.06
C SER A 83 19.26 -1.28 -2.61
N ALA A 84 18.85 -0.26 -1.87
CA ALA A 84 18.39 -0.38 -0.49
C ALA A 84 17.16 -1.32 -0.38
N TYR A 85 16.23 -1.22 -1.34
CA TYR A 85 15.08 -2.13 -1.43
C TYR A 85 15.48 -3.58 -1.72
N GLN A 86 16.46 -3.83 -2.59
CA GLN A 86 16.95 -5.19 -2.84
C GLN A 86 17.51 -5.83 -1.57
N LEU A 87 18.26 -5.07 -0.77
CA LEU A 87 18.74 -5.56 0.52
C LEU A 87 17.58 -5.83 1.48
N ALA A 88 16.61 -4.90 1.59
CA ALA A 88 15.41 -5.10 2.42
C ALA A 88 14.62 -6.35 2.01
N ARG A 89 14.52 -6.63 0.70
CA ARG A 89 13.86 -7.83 0.17
C ARG A 89 14.55 -9.12 0.57
N ASN A 90 15.87 -9.15 0.58
CA ASN A 90 16.65 -10.32 0.99
C ASN A 90 16.56 -10.62 2.49
N LEU A 91 16.07 -9.67 3.30
CA LEU A 91 15.85 -9.84 4.75
C LEU A 91 14.42 -10.30 5.09
N LEU A 92 13.56 -10.45 4.08
CA LEU A 92 12.23 -11.02 4.27
C LEU A 92 12.32 -12.54 4.40
N ASP A 93 11.41 -13.10 5.18
CA ASP A 93 11.34 -14.54 5.36
C ASP A 93 10.72 -15.18 4.10
N ASP A 94 11.15 -16.39 3.73
CA ASP A 94 10.74 -17.06 2.48
C ASP A 94 9.24 -17.39 2.42
N ASP A 95 8.58 -17.48 3.57
CA ASP A 95 7.16 -17.78 3.74
C ASP A 95 6.27 -16.53 3.77
N ILE A 96 6.82 -15.33 3.53
CA ILE A 96 6.01 -14.12 3.34
C ILE A 96 5.17 -14.23 2.07
N GLU A 97 3.86 -14.20 2.25
CA GLU A 97 2.87 -14.31 1.16
C GLU A 97 2.49 -12.95 0.60
N ARG A 98 2.51 -11.90 1.43
CA ARG A 98 2.09 -10.54 1.06
C ARG A 98 3.10 -9.49 1.51
N LEU A 99 3.35 -8.50 0.67
CA LEU A 99 4.25 -7.39 0.95
C LEU A 99 3.56 -6.05 0.69
N PHE A 100 3.40 -5.25 1.75
CA PHE A 100 3.06 -3.84 1.62
C PHE A 100 4.31 -2.98 1.46
N ILE A 101 4.28 -2.08 0.47
CA ILE A 101 5.31 -1.05 0.26
C ILE A 101 4.69 0.31 0.52
N GLU A 102 5.14 0.99 1.58
CA GLU A 102 4.71 2.35 1.89
C GLU A 102 5.73 3.38 1.39
N GLY A 103 5.31 4.23 0.45
CA GLY A 103 6.06 5.43 0.07
C GLY A 103 6.03 5.75 -1.41
N ASN A 104 6.05 7.04 -1.74
CA ASN A 104 5.83 7.50 -3.10
C ASN A 104 7.01 7.18 -4.03
N THR A 105 8.23 7.49 -3.59
CA THR A 105 9.42 7.40 -4.45
C THR A 105 9.76 5.96 -4.82
N ILE A 106 9.69 5.02 -3.88
CA ILE A 106 10.00 3.60 -4.17
C ILE A 106 9.03 3.00 -5.19
N ILE A 107 7.75 3.39 -5.14
CA ILE A 107 6.71 2.88 -6.04
C ILE A 107 7.01 3.25 -7.50
N ASN A 108 7.77 4.32 -7.76
CA ASN A 108 8.19 4.65 -9.12
C ASN A 108 9.04 3.55 -9.77
N PHE A 109 9.78 2.77 -8.97
CA PHE A 109 10.68 1.71 -9.43
C PHE A 109 10.08 0.30 -9.34
N LEU A 110 8.89 0.18 -8.75
CA LEU A 110 8.22 -1.11 -8.54
C LEU A 110 6.98 -1.22 -9.44
N ASN A 111 6.51 -2.45 -9.62
CA ASN A 111 5.24 -2.74 -10.27
C ASN A 111 4.34 -3.55 -9.32
N PRO A 112 3.69 -2.90 -8.34
CA PRO A 112 2.78 -3.58 -7.42
C PRO A 112 1.60 -4.22 -8.16
N ASP A 113 1.08 -5.34 -7.65
CA ASP A 113 -0.14 -5.98 -8.13
C ASP A 113 -1.36 -5.07 -8.00
N LEU A 114 -1.37 -4.30 -6.89
CA LEU A 114 -2.37 -3.28 -6.61
C LEU A 114 -1.71 -2.07 -5.96
N LEU A 115 -2.00 -0.89 -6.49
CA LEU A 115 -1.45 0.38 -6.02
C LEU A 115 -2.58 1.30 -5.53
N PHE A 116 -2.53 1.66 -4.26
CA PHE A 116 -3.40 2.62 -3.62
C PHE A 116 -2.78 4.02 -3.59
N TYR A 117 -3.58 5.03 -3.89
CA TYR A 117 -3.22 6.44 -3.77
C TYR A 117 -4.20 7.17 -2.86
N LEU A 118 -3.69 7.66 -1.72
CA LEU A 118 -4.46 8.51 -0.82
C LEU A 118 -4.38 9.96 -1.27
N GLU A 119 -5.52 10.53 -1.65
CA GLU A 119 -5.64 11.93 -2.03
C GLU A 119 -6.10 12.75 -0.81
N LYS A 120 -5.24 13.67 -0.38
CA LYS A 120 -5.55 14.74 0.57
C LYS A 120 -5.74 16.02 -0.23
N LYS A 121 -7.00 16.46 -0.39
CA LYS A 121 -7.35 17.61 -1.25
C LYS A 121 -6.96 18.96 -0.66
N ASP A 122 -6.85 19.03 0.66
CA ASP A 122 -6.59 20.28 1.39
C ASP A 122 -5.10 20.64 1.47
N GLU A 123 -4.21 19.83 0.87
CA GLU A 123 -2.77 20.07 0.84
C GLU A 123 -2.21 19.99 -0.58
N LYS A 124 -1.17 20.77 -0.84
CA LYS A 124 -0.45 20.73 -2.11
C LYS A 124 0.17 19.35 -2.32
N GLU A 125 -0.13 18.76 -3.47
CA GLU A 125 0.42 17.47 -3.88
C GLU A 125 1.94 17.55 -4.05
N LYS A 126 2.66 16.56 -3.49
CA LYS A 126 4.11 16.45 -3.61
C LYS A 126 4.51 16.05 -5.04
N GLU A 127 5.66 16.53 -5.51
CA GLU A 127 6.19 16.12 -6.82
C GLU A 127 6.36 14.60 -6.93
N SER A 128 6.86 13.95 -5.86
CA SER A 128 6.99 12.48 -5.83
C SER A 128 5.65 11.74 -5.90
N ALA A 129 4.53 12.40 -5.58
CA ALA A 129 3.20 11.81 -5.62
C ALA A 129 2.57 11.86 -7.03
N LYS A 130 2.87 12.90 -7.82
CA LYS A 130 2.29 13.12 -9.16
C LYS A 130 2.49 11.94 -10.10
N MET A 131 3.70 11.39 -10.13
CA MET A 131 4.03 10.24 -10.99
C MET A 131 3.26 8.98 -10.57
N VAL A 132 3.04 8.80 -9.27
CA VAL A 132 2.37 7.61 -8.73
C VAL A 132 0.86 7.69 -8.91
N LYS A 133 0.28 8.89 -8.82
CA LYS A 133 -1.15 9.14 -8.98
C LYS A 133 -1.71 8.53 -10.25
N ASN A 134 -1.08 8.76 -11.40
CA ASN A 134 -1.58 8.27 -12.68
C ASN A 134 -1.45 6.75 -12.85
N ARG A 135 -0.56 6.12 -12.07
CA ARG A 135 -0.33 4.67 -12.09
C ARG A 135 -1.21 3.91 -11.10
N ALA A 136 -1.86 4.60 -10.18
CA ALA A 136 -2.63 3.98 -9.12
C ALA A 136 -3.83 3.22 -9.69
N ASN A 137 -4.09 2.04 -9.12
CA ASN A 137 -5.29 1.29 -9.44
C ASN A 137 -6.48 1.85 -8.66
N ILE A 138 -6.24 2.21 -7.39
CA ILE A 138 -7.28 2.62 -6.45
C ILE A 138 -6.94 3.97 -5.86
N LYS A 139 -7.89 4.90 -5.90
CA LYS A 139 -7.79 6.21 -5.30
C LYS A 139 -8.77 6.34 -4.15
N ILE A 140 -8.28 6.79 -2.99
CA ILE A 140 -9.09 6.96 -1.78
C ILE A 140 -8.93 8.40 -1.30
N ASN A 141 -10.05 9.03 -0.93
CA ASN A 141 -10.01 10.33 -0.28
C ASN A 141 -9.62 10.16 1.20
N THR A 142 -8.60 10.91 1.63
CA THR A 142 -8.10 10.85 3.03
C THR A 142 -9.21 11.15 4.05
N ASN A 143 -10.09 12.10 3.78
CA ASN A 143 -11.18 12.46 4.70
C ASN A 143 -12.19 11.31 4.84
N ALA A 144 -12.40 10.55 3.75
CA ALA A 144 -13.24 9.36 3.79
C ALA A 144 -12.59 8.21 4.58
N LEU A 145 -11.26 8.05 4.51
CA LEU A 145 -10.53 7.08 5.33
C LEU A 145 -10.71 7.34 6.83
N LEU A 146 -10.65 8.62 7.22
CA LEU A 146 -10.81 9.03 8.62
C LEU A 146 -12.25 8.89 9.12
N SER A 147 -13.26 9.04 8.25
CA SER A 147 -14.67 9.01 8.62
C SER A 147 -15.36 7.65 8.43
N ALA A 148 -14.79 6.74 7.63
CA ALA A 148 -15.43 5.46 7.30
C ALA A 148 -15.68 4.55 8.53
N GLY A 149 -14.89 4.71 9.60
CA GLY A 149 -14.94 3.92 10.83
C GLY A 149 -14.51 2.45 10.68
N LYS A 150 -14.88 1.81 9.57
CA LYS A 150 -14.49 0.45 9.18
C LYS A 150 -14.02 0.44 7.73
N ILE A 151 -12.96 -0.31 7.43
CA ILE A 151 -12.40 -0.41 6.07
C ILE A 151 -13.40 -0.92 5.03
N LYS A 152 -14.34 -1.81 5.43
CA LYS A 152 -15.40 -2.29 4.54
C LYS A 152 -16.33 -1.19 4.02
N ASN A 153 -16.41 -0.05 4.70
CA ASN A 153 -17.26 1.07 4.31
C ASN A 153 -16.48 2.15 3.55
N LEU A 154 -15.17 1.96 3.34
CA LEU A 154 -14.31 2.94 2.71
C LEU A 154 -14.74 3.15 1.24
N PRO A 155 -15.18 4.35 0.84
CA PRO A 155 -15.40 4.66 -0.56
C PRO A 155 -14.05 4.83 -1.27
N PHE A 156 -14.00 4.37 -2.52
CA PHE A 156 -12.81 4.47 -3.36
C PHE A 156 -13.20 4.58 -4.84
N ILE A 157 -12.26 5.04 -5.64
CA ILE A 157 -12.37 5.15 -7.09
C ILE A 157 -11.37 4.19 -7.71
N ILE A 158 -11.81 3.38 -8.68
CA ILE A 158 -10.94 2.60 -9.54
C ILE A 158 -10.50 3.52 -10.68
N GLN A 159 -9.20 3.73 -10.81
CA GLN A 159 -8.65 4.65 -11.79
C GLN A 159 -8.56 4.10 -13.22
N PRO A 160 -8.12 2.85 -13.46
CA PRO A 160 -8.04 2.32 -14.81
C PRO A 160 -9.41 1.90 -15.32
N GLU A 161 -9.63 2.02 -16.63
CA GLU A 161 -10.84 1.53 -17.32
C GLU A 161 -10.97 0.00 -17.26
N LYS A 162 -9.85 -0.70 -17.02
CA LYS A 162 -9.82 -2.16 -16.91
C LYS A 162 -9.16 -2.61 -15.62
N MET A 163 -9.74 -3.63 -14.99
CA MET A 163 -9.18 -4.31 -13.81
C MET A 163 -9.16 -5.82 -14.06
N THR A 164 -8.11 -6.50 -13.61
CA THR A 164 -8.10 -7.97 -13.71
C THR A 164 -8.99 -8.61 -12.65
N CYS A 165 -9.55 -9.78 -12.95
CA CYS A 165 -10.26 -10.63 -11.97
C CYS A 165 -9.44 -10.81 -10.67
N TYR A 166 -8.15 -11.10 -10.79
CA TYR A 166 -7.24 -11.20 -9.65
C TYR A 166 -7.19 -9.93 -8.80
N GLN A 167 -7.05 -8.75 -9.42
CA GLN A 167 -7.07 -7.48 -8.71
C GLN A 167 -8.40 -7.21 -8.00
N ALA A 168 -9.53 -7.59 -8.61
CA ALA A 168 -10.84 -7.44 -7.98
C ALA A 168 -10.97 -8.33 -6.72
N HIS A 169 -10.46 -9.57 -6.77
CA HIS A 169 -10.40 -10.46 -5.61
C HIS A 169 -9.46 -9.92 -4.52
N LEU A 170 -8.25 -9.51 -4.89
CA LEU A 170 -7.29 -8.92 -3.96
C LEU A 170 -7.86 -7.65 -3.29
N LEU A 171 -8.53 -6.80 -4.06
CA LEU A 171 -9.21 -5.61 -3.54
C LEU A 171 -10.34 -5.96 -2.57
N ALA A 172 -11.14 -6.99 -2.88
CA ALA A 172 -12.21 -7.48 -2.02
C ALA A 172 -11.64 -7.92 -0.66
N GLU A 173 -10.56 -8.72 -0.67
CA GLU A 173 -9.89 -9.18 0.53
C GLU A 173 -9.34 -8.01 1.35
N LEU A 174 -8.52 -7.14 0.73
CA LEU A 174 -7.87 -6.02 1.41
C LEU A 174 -8.86 -5.04 2.03
N LEU A 175 -9.98 -4.78 1.35
CA LEU A 175 -11.02 -3.88 1.86
C LEU A 175 -12.07 -4.59 2.70
N LYS A 176 -11.91 -5.90 2.99
CA LYS A 176 -12.86 -6.71 3.74
C LYS A 176 -14.29 -6.62 3.17
N LYS A 177 -14.39 -6.61 1.84
CA LYS A 177 -15.63 -6.59 1.06
C LYS A 177 -15.83 -7.96 0.40
N SER A 178 -17.07 -8.33 0.14
CA SER A 178 -17.35 -9.48 -0.71
C SER A 178 -17.02 -9.17 -2.17
N VAL A 179 -16.72 -10.21 -2.94
CA VAL A 179 -16.49 -10.09 -4.38
C VAL A 179 -17.71 -9.51 -5.10
N SER A 180 -18.93 -9.81 -4.63
CA SER A 180 -20.16 -9.21 -5.18
C SER A 180 -20.22 -7.70 -4.96
N GLU A 181 -19.81 -7.21 -3.79
CA GLU A 181 -19.76 -5.77 -3.52
C GLU A 181 -18.73 -5.07 -4.44
N ILE A 182 -17.55 -5.67 -4.62
CA ILE A 182 -16.58 -5.15 -5.59
C ILE A 182 -17.15 -5.15 -7.01
N GLY A 183 -17.81 -6.24 -7.43
CA GLY A 183 -18.45 -6.32 -8.75
C GLY A 183 -19.50 -5.23 -8.99
N LYS A 184 -20.28 -4.87 -7.97
CA LYS A 184 -21.23 -3.75 -8.05
C LYS A 184 -20.50 -2.41 -8.22
N ILE A 185 -19.47 -2.16 -7.41
CA ILE A 185 -18.68 -0.91 -7.49
C ILE A 185 -17.99 -0.78 -8.86
N VAL A 186 -17.41 -1.86 -9.36
CA VAL A 186 -16.78 -1.93 -10.68
C VAL A 186 -17.78 -1.55 -11.77
N LYS A 187 -18.98 -2.14 -11.75
CA LYS A 187 -20.06 -1.83 -12.70
C LYS A 187 -20.54 -0.38 -12.59
N GLU A 188 -20.71 0.13 -11.36
CA GLU A 188 -21.13 1.51 -11.10
C GLU A 188 -20.11 2.55 -11.57
N GLN A 189 -18.82 2.18 -11.59
CA GLN A 189 -17.72 3.04 -12.05
C GLN A 189 -17.33 2.78 -13.51
N ASP A 190 -18.10 1.98 -14.25
CA ASP A 190 -17.89 1.66 -15.67
C ASP A 190 -16.50 1.05 -15.95
N VAL A 191 -16.03 0.18 -15.06
CA VAL A 191 -14.75 -0.52 -15.20
C VAL A 191 -14.97 -1.91 -15.78
N GLU A 192 -14.21 -2.28 -16.81
CA GLU A 192 -14.23 -3.60 -17.42
C GLU A 192 -13.38 -4.59 -16.61
N ILE A 193 -13.96 -5.73 -16.21
CA ILE A 193 -13.18 -6.85 -15.66
C ILE A 193 -12.61 -7.69 -16.79
N VAL A 194 -11.29 -7.91 -16.76
CA VAL A 194 -10.57 -8.70 -17.76
C VAL A 194 -9.80 -9.87 -17.13
N LYS A 195 -9.37 -10.81 -17.97
CA LYS A 195 -8.51 -11.95 -17.59
C LYS A 195 -9.12 -12.84 -16.49
N CYS A 196 -10.45 -13.04 -16.52
CA CYS A 196 -11.12 -14.03 -15.68
C CYS A 196 -10.73 -15.43 -16.15
N LYS A 197 -10.03 -16.22 -15.32
CA LYS A 197 -9.64 -17.59 -15.67
C LYS A 197 -10.82 -18.58 -15.72
N LEU A 198 -12.02 -18.17 -15.27
CA LEU A 198 -13.19 -19.04 -15.13
C LEU A 198 -14.51 -18.42 -15.66
N GLY A 199 -14.47 -17.29 -16.38
CA GLY A 199 -15.68 -16.67 -16.94
C GLY A 199 -16.71 -16.14 -15.94
N ILE A 200 -16.37 -16.06 -14.65
CA ILE A 200 -17.22 -15.47 -13.61
C ILE A 200 -16.78 -14.02 -13.41
N PHE A 201 -17.56 -13.08 -13.93
CA PHE A 201 -17.89 -11.76 -13.37
C PHE A 201 -19.11 -11.21 -14.10
#